data_AF-A0A8C5CPB0-F1
#
_entry.id   AF-A0A8C5CPB0-F1
#
_cell.length_a   1.000
_cell.length_b   1.000
_cell.length_c   1.000
_cell.angle_alpha   90.00
_cell.angle_beta   90.00
_cell.angle_gamma   90.00
#
_symmetry.space_group_name_H-M   'P 1'
#
loop_
_entity.id
_entity.type
_entity.pdbx_description
1 polymer ?
#
loop_
_entity_poly.entity_id
_entity_poly.type
_entity_poly.pdbx_seq_one_letter_code
_entity_poly.pdbx_strand_id
1 'polypeptide(L)'
;MPPLSNGHVSTLRKCRPSCWPQTFLNLSDNYGNCCTQTQCLFYSLSLSRSLSLPLQFVKCGFAGSNFPEHIFPAMVGRPLIRSNTKVGNIEIKDLMVGDEASECRSMLEVTYPMDNGMVRSWEDMIHIWDYTFGPGRLNVNPPDCKVLLTEPPMNPTKNRQKIAEVMFETYGFHGIYVAIQAVLTLYAQGLLTGVVVDSGDGVTHICPVYEGFSLPHLTRRLDIAGRDITRYLIKLLLLRGYAFNHTADFETVRMLKEKLCYVGYNIEQEQRLANETTVLVETFTLPDGRQVKVGGERFGAPEALFQPHLINVEGAGVAELLFNTIQAADIDLRADFYRHIVLSGGTTMYPGLPSRLEREIKQLYLEHVLDGDTQKLSKFKIRIEDPPRRKHMVFMGGAVLANIMKDKESFWISKEEYMEKGSKVLDKLAGGVK
;
A
#
# COMPACT_ATOMS: atom_id res chain seq x y z
N MET A 1 -47.73 -54.95 -22.98
CA MET A 1 -46.67 -55.68 -23.72
C MET A 1 -45.31 -55.09 -23.32
N PRO A 2 -44.37 -55.88 -22.80
CA PRO A 2 -42.91 -55.63 -22.91
C PRO A 2 -42.46 -55.98 -24.36
N PRO A 3 -41.22 -55.75 -24.86
CA PRO A 3 -39.87 -56.05 -24.30
C PRO A 3 -38.93 -54.81 -24.16
N LEU A 4 -37.85 -54.76 -23.36
CA LEU A 4 -36.59 -55.56 -23.28
C LEU A 4 -35.66 -55.35 -24.51
N SER A 5 -34.31 -55.31 -24.43
CA SER A 5 -33.34 -55.39 -23.31
C SER A 5 -31.88 -55.19 -23.78
N ASN A 6 -30.96 -55.05 -22.81
CA ASN A 6 -29.54 -55.51 -22.73
C ASN A 6 -28.49 -54.38 -22.61
N GLY A 7 -27.44 -54.49 -21.76
CA GLY A 7 -27.07 -55.58 -20.82
C GLY A 7 -25.95 -55.16 -19.84
N HIS A 8 -25.70 -55.97 -18.80
CA HIS A 8 -24.74 -55.73 -17.71
C HIS A 8 -23.28 -56.11 -18.02
N VAL A 9 -22.35 -55.60 -17.19
CA VAL A 9 -21.22 -56.29 -16.46
C VAL A 9 -20.17 -55.19 -16.13
N SER A 10 -20.16 -54.54 -14.96
CA SER A 10 -19.78 -54.98 -13.59
C SER A 10 -18.27 -55.21 -13.35
N THR A 11 -17.67 -54.41 -12.46
CA THR A 11 -16.75 -54.89 -11.40
C THR A 11 -16.53 -53.82 -10.32
N LEU A 12 -16.55 -54.23 -9.06
CA LEU A 12 -16.36 -53.42 -7.86
C LEU A 12 -14.94 -53.59 -7.30
N ARG A 13 -14.35 -52.54 -6.70
CA ARG A 13 -13.47 -52.66 -5.52
C ARG A 13 -13.37 -51.35 -4.74
N LYS A 14 -13.67 -51.40 -3.44
CA LYS A 14 -13.48 -50.30 -2.46
C LYS A 14 -12.04 -50.31 -1.93
N CYS A 15 -11.44 -49.15 -1.66
CA CYS A 15 -10.53 -48.97 -0.50
C CYS A 15 -10.22 -47.50 -0.15
N ARG A 16 -10.44 -47.17 1.14
CA ARG A 16 -9.79 -46.15 2.00
C ARG A 16 -9.75 -44.67 1.58
N PRO A 17 -10.34 -43.77 2.40
CA PRO A 17 -9.76 -42.45 2.70
C PRO A 17 -8.71 -42.57 3.82
N SER A 18 -7.63 -41.79 3.78
CA SER A 18 -6.63 -41.76 4.86
C SER A 18 -5.95 -40.40 5.02
N CYS A 19 -5.93 -39.94 6.28
CA CYS A 19 -5.00 -38.95 6.84
C CYS A 19 -5.12 -37.48 6.38
N TRP A 20 -6.10 -36.76 6.94
CA TRP A 20 -5.93 -35.37 7.36
C TRP A 20 -6.14 -35.32 8.89
N PRO A 21 -5.19 -34.81 9.70
CA PRO A 21 -5.41 -34.70 11.15
C PRO A 21 -6.41 -33.58 11.48
N GLN A 22 -7.62 -33.96 11.89
CA GLN A 22 -8.51 -33.06 12.62
C GLN A 22 -8.05 -33.00 14.09
N THR A 23 -7.54 -31.84 14.51
CA THR A 23 -7.41 -31.47 15.93
C THR A 23 -7.67 -29.97 16.07
N PHE A 24 -8.93 -29.59 15.86
CA PHE A 24 -9.48 -28.28 16.19
C PHE A 24 -10.91 -28.49 16.71
N LEU A 25 -11.02 -28.72 18.02
CA LEU A 25 -12.20 -28.51 18.87
C LEU A 25 -11.80 -28.85 20.32
N ASN A 26 -12.39 -28.14 21.28
CA ASN A 26 -12.15 -28.19 22.73
C ASN A 26 -10.81 -27.61 23.22
N LEU A 27 -10.85 -26.32 23.57
CA LEU A 27 -10.46 -25.82 24.90
C LEU A 27 -10.95 -24.36 25.05
N SER A 28 -12.18 -24.22 25.54
CA SER A 28 -12.57 -23.03 26.29
C SER A 28 -11.94 -23.08 27.69
N ASP A 29 -11.98 -21.94 28.38
CA ASP A 29 -11.76 -21.81 29.83
C ASP A 29 -10.32 -22.02 30.33
N ASN A 30 -9.51 -20.96 30.20
CA ASN A 30 -8.75 -20.42 31.33
C ASN A 30 -8.22 -19.00 31.01
N TYR A 31 -9.03 -17.97 31.30
CA TYR A 31 -8.54 -16.60 31.44
C TYR A 31 -7.90 -16.46 32.83
N GLY A 32 -6.56 -16.47 32.88
CA GLY A 32 -5.80 -16.33 34.13
C GLY A 32 -4.35 -15.95 33.89
N ASN A 33 -4.00 -14.72 34.24
CA ASN A 33 -2.67 -14.12 34.35
C ASN A 33 -1.45 -15.01 34.05
N CYS A 34 -0.78 -14.77 32.92
CA CYS A 34 0.61 -15.17 32.71
C CYS A 34 1.41 -14.08 31.96
N CYS A 35 1.49 -12.90 32.59
CA CYS A 35 2.34 -11.80 32.12
C CYS A 35 3.83 -12.04 32.44
N THR A 36 4.47 -13.02 31.81
CA THR A 36 5.95 -13.14 31.71
C THR A 36 6.35 -14.15 30.63
N GLN A 37 6.55 -13.72 29.38
CA GLN A 37 7.45 -14.36 28.40
C GLN A 37 7.60 -13.54 27.08
N THR A 38 8.46 -12.53 27.12
CA THR A 38 9.50 -12.21 26.10
C THR A 38 9.20 -12.43 24.60
N GLN A 39 8.10 -11.93 24.02
CA GLN A 39 7.84 -12.16 22.57
C GLN A 39 7.00 -11.08 21.83
N CYS A 40 7.39 -9.79 21.90
CA CYS A 40 6.70 -8.68 21.21
C CYS A 40 7.56 -7.96 20.14
N LEU A 41 7.05 -7.92 18.90
CA LEU A 41 7.71 -7.43 17.69
C LEU A 41 6.77 -6.52 16.87
N PHE A 42 7.23 -5.33 16.48
CA PHE A 42 6.32 -4.29 16.00
C PHE A 42 6.70 -3.52 14.74
N TYR A 43 5.67 -3.14 13.98
CA TYR A 43 5.58 -1.85 13.28
C TYR A 43 6.13 -1.61 11.87
N SER A 44 5.66 -2.38 10.90
CA SER A 44 5.74 -2.00 9.49
C SER A 44 4.97 -0.70 9.22
N LEU A 45 5.66 0.45 9.31
CA LEU A 45 5.14 1.79 9.02
C LEU A 45 4.95 1.96 7.50
N SER A 46 3.94 1.28 6.97
CA SER A 46 3.69 1.15 5.55
C SER A 46 2.43 1.91 5.11
N LEU A 47 2.67 2.92 4.29
CA LEU A 47 1.71 3.95 3.92
C LEU A 47 0.73 3.48 2.84
N SER A 48 -0.33 2.80 3.25
CA SER A 48 -1.48 2.47 2.40
C SER A 48 -2.77 2.37 3.25
N ARG A 49 -3.96 2.21 2.67
CA ARG A 49 -5.19 2.79 3.28
C ARG A 49 -6.28 1.79 3.72
N SER A 50 -7.04 2.12 4.77
CA SER A 50 -8.50 1.89 4.92
C SER A 50 -8.94 2.48 6.27
N LEU A 51 -9.99 3.29 6.44
CA LEU A 51 -11.02 3.85 5.55
C LEU A 51 -11.52 5.15 6.23
N SER A 52 -11.64 6.28 5.52
CA SER A 52 -11.76 7.66 6.10
C SER A 52 -10.56 8.08 6.98
N LEU A 53 -10.17 9.34 7.19
CA LEU A 53 -10.27 10.57 6.36
C LEU A 53 -8.87 10.78 5.66
N PRO A 54 -8.33 11.96 5.24
CA PRO A 54 -7.27 12.01 4.21
C PRO A 54 -5.83 11.81 4.70
N LEU A 55 -4.93 11.63 3.71
CA LEU A 55 -3.46 11.55 3.80
C LEU A 55 -2.87 10.30 4.47
N GLN A 56 -1.60 10.04 4.12
CA GLN A 56 -0.69 8.97 4.57
C GLN A 56 -1.16 8.22 5.82
N PHE A 57 -1.73 7.02 5.69
CA PHE A 57 -2.14 6.25 6.87
C PHE A 57 -0.95 5.55 7.51
N VAL A 58 -0.84 5.67 8.83
CA VAL A 58 0.01 4.79 9.62
C VAL A 58 -0.68 3.42 9.73
N LYS A 59 0.07 2.34 9.50
CA LYS A 59 -0.38 0.97 9.76
C LYS A 59 0.35 0.36 10.92
N CYS A 60 -0.40 -0.39 11.71
CA CYS A 60 -0.10 -0.69 13.09
C CYS A 60 -0.33 -2.16 13.39
N GLY A 61 0.48 -2.80 14.22
CA GLY A 61 0.14 -4.11 14.78
C GLY A 61 1.29 -5.09 14.91
N PHE A 62 0.91 -6.28 15.38
CA PHE A 62 1.78 -7.33 15.91
C PHE A 62 2.37 -8.19 14.77
N ALA A 63 3.62 -8.63 14.90
CA ALA A 63 4.18 -9.66 14.03
C ALA A 63 3.29 -10.92 14.02
N GLY A 64 3.10 -11.52 12.84
CA GLY A 64 2.15 -12.62 12.62
C GLY A 64 0.69 -12.18 12.39
N SER A 65 0.35 -10.90 12.55
CA SER A 65 -1.01 -10.42 12.27
C SER A 65 -1.33 -10.37 10.78
N ASN A 66 -2.48 -10.93 10.40
CA ASN A 66 -2.98 -10.93 9.02
C ASN A 66 -3.48 -9.57 8.52
N PHE A 67 -3.77 -8.65 9.45
CA PHE A 67 -4.26 -7.30 9.20
C PHE A 67 -3.58 -6.32 10.16
N PRO A 68 -3.45 -5.04 9.81
CA PRO A 68 -3.11 -4.01 10.78
C PRO A 68 -4.22 -3.91 11.83
N GLU A 69 -3.85 -3.85 13.09
CA GLU A 69 -4.76 -3.72 14.24
C GLU A 69 -5.29 -2.29 14.39
N HIS A 70 -4.46 -1.31 14.06
CA HIS A 70 -4.87 0.09 13.92
C HIS A 70 -4.46 0.66 12.56
N ILE A 71 -5.30 1.55 12.06
CA ILE A 71 -5.04 2.33 10.84
C ILE A 71 -5.60 3.72 11.12
N PHE A 72 -4.75 4.74 11.10
CA PHE A 72 -5.12 6.13 11.41
C PHE A 72 -4.29 7.09 10.52
N PRO A 73 -4.76 8.32 10.25
CA PRO A 73 -4.07 9.25 9.36
C PRO A 73 -2.80 9.82 10.02
N ALA A 74 -1.71 9.89 9.27
CA ALA A 74 -0.44 10.49 9.73
C ALA A 74 -0.52 12.02 9.67
N MET A 75 -1.31 12.59 10.58
CA MET A 75 -1.59 14.01 10.66
C MET A 75 -1.41 14.51 12.09
N VAL A 76 -0.89 15.72 12.22
CA VAL A 76 -0.71 16.44 13.49
C VAL A 76 -1.51 17.73 13.39
N GLY A 77 -2.41 17.97 14.34
CA GLY A 77 -3.26 19.15 14.40
C GLY A 77 -2.92 20.01 15.61
N ARG A 78 -2.69 21.30 15.38
CA ARG A 78 -2.47 22.32 16.43
C ARG A 78 -3.67 23.27 16.46
N PRO A 79 -4.24 23.62 17.61
CA PRO A 79 -5.43 24.46 17.67
C PRO A 79 -5.15 25.89 17.23
N LEU A 80 -5.96 26.41 16.29
CA LEU A 80 -5.87 27.79 15.80
C LEU A 80 -6.18 28.82 16.90
N ILE A 81 -6.99 28.44 17.88
CA ILE A 81 -7.38 29.27 19.03
C ILE A 81 -7.16 28.45 20.29
N ARG A 82 -6.32 28.95 21.21
CA ARG A 82 -6.12 28.35 22.54
C ARG A 82 -7.39 28.52 23.37
N SER A 83 -8.25 27.51 23.32
CA SER A 83 -9.47 27.41 24.11
C SER A 83 -9.77 25.94 24.37
N ASN A 84 -10.07 25.58 25.62
CA ASN A 84 -10.43 24.21 26.01
C ASN A 84 -11.89 23.91 25.62
N THR A 85 -12.19 24.10 24.34
CA THR A 85 -13.52 23.89 23.76
C THR A 85 -13.70 22.40 23.53
N LYS A 86 -14.79 21.82 24.04
CA LYS A 86 -15.16 20.43 23.75
C LYS A 86 -15.91 20.37 22.42
N VAL A 87 -15.54 19.44 21.57
CA VAL A 87 -16.30 19.12 20.35
C VAL A 87 -16.68 17.64 20.38
N GLY A 88 -18.00 17.41 20.50
CA GLY A 88 -18.52 16.09 20.83
C GLY A 88 -17.95 15.60 22.16
N ASN A 89 -17.31 14.43 22.12
CA ASN A 89 -16.66 13.80 23.29
C ASN A 89 -15.16 14.14 23.41
N ILE A 90 -14.59 14.91 22.49
CA ILE A 90 -13.15 15.19 22.44
C ILE A 90 -12.87 16.56 23.06
N GLU A 91 -11.97 16.57 24.04
CA GLU A 91 -11.33 17.81 24.54
C GLU A 91 -10.19 18.19 23.59
N ILE A 92 -10.23 19.41 23.06
CA ILE A 92 -9.14 19.94 22.23
C ILE A 92 -7.91 20.18 23.12
N LYS A 93 -6.87 19.40 22.88
CA LYS A 93 -5.54 19.53 23.49
C LYS A 93 -4.68 20.49 22.66
N ASP A 94 -3.56 20.95 23.22
CA ASP A 94 -2.54 21.72 22.47
C ASP A 94 -1.97 20.97 21.26
N LEU A 95 -2.08 19.64 21.26
CA LEU A 95 -1.64 18.76 20.19
C LEU A 95 -2.64 17.62 20.00
N MET A 96 -3.16 17.48 18.78
CA MET A 96 -4.06 16.41 18.36
C MET A 96 -3.37 15.56 17.30
N VAL A 97 -3.52 14.24 17.34
CA VAL A 97 -2.85 13.31 16.40
C VAL A 97 -3.84 12.27 15.90
N GLY A 98 -3.70 11.86 14.64
CA GLY A 98 -4.49 10.76 14.08
C GLY A 98 -5.98 11.09 13.96
N ASP A 99 -6.82 10.14 14.37
CA ASP A 99 -8.29 10.26 14.24
C ASP A 99 -8.84 11.49 14.99
N GLU A 100 -8.31 11.80 16.18
CA GLU A 100 -8.68 12.99 16.97
C GLU A 100 -8.46 14.30 16.18
N ALA A 101 -7.35 14.38 15.43
CA ALA A 101 -7.03 15.52 14.57
C ALA A 101 -7.85 15.54 13.26
N SER A 102 -8.32 14.37 12.82
CA SER A 102 -9.18 14.24 11.64
C SER A 102 -10.61 14.71 11.90
N GLU A 103 -11.17 14.36 13.05
CA GLU A 103 -12.51 14.81 13.47
C GLU A 103 -12.53 16.32 13.74
N CYS A 104 -11.53 16.85 14.43
CA CYS A 104 -11.43 18.27 14.78
C CYS A 104 -10.82 19.16 13.69
N ARG A 105 -10.60 18.64 12.47
CA ARG A 105 -9.81 19.28 11.39
C ARG A 105 -10.21 20.72 11.02
N SER A 106 -11.46 21.13 11.22
CA SER A 106 -11.94 22.48 10.93
C SER A 106 -11.42 23.56 11.89
N MET A 107 -10.93 23.17 13.07
CA MET A 107 -10.46 24.08 14.14
C MET A 107 -8.93 24.00 14.36
N LEU A 108 -8.28 23.07 13.65
CA LEU A 108 -6.86 22.76 13.79
C LEU A 108 -6.10 23.21 12.55
N GLU A 109 -4.95 23.85 12.74
CA GLU A 109 -3.93 23.91 11.72
C GLU A 109 -3.28 22.52 11.63
N VAL A 110 -3.48 21.84 10.50
CA VAL A 110 -3.04 20.45 10.31
C VAL A 110 -1.80 20.38 9.44
N THR A 111 -0.72 19.83 10.01
CA THR A 111 0.51 19.47 9.31
C THR A 111 0.58 17.97 9.03
N TYR A 112 1.38 17.62 8.02
CA TYR A 112 1.66 16.23 7.65
C TYR A 112 3.19 16.08 7.65
N PRO A 113 3.77 15.27 8.55
CA PRO A 113 5.22 15.20 8.71
C PRO A 113 5.96 14.64 7.51
N MET A 114 5.28 13.92 6.62
CA MET A 114 5.88 13.30 5.45
C MET A 114 5.17 13.68 4.16
N ASP A 115 5.98 13.76 3.11
CA ASP A 115 5.64 14.27 1.79
C ASP A 115 6.27 13.36 0.75
N ASN A 116 5.44 12.87 -0.18
CA ASN A 116 5.79 11.85 -1.19
C ASN A 116 6.64 10.69 -0.64
N GLY A 117 6.29 10.21 0.56
CA GLY A 117 6.94 9.09 1.25
C GLY A 117 8.13 9.45 2.14
N MET A 118 8.67 10.68 2.06
CA MET A 118 9.84 11.11 2.83
C MET A 118 9.44 11.99 4.02
N VAL A 119 10.07 11.78 5.18
CA VAL A 119 9.90 12.65 6.36
C VAL A 119 10.50 14.04 6.10
N ARG A 120 9.70 15.07 6.33
CA ARG A 120 10.04 16.49 6.25
C ARG A 120 10.18 17.12 7.62
N SER A 121 9.23 16.83 8.53
CA SER A 121 9.22 17.31 9.91
C SER A 121 9.43 16.14 10.87
N TRP A 122 10.57 16.12 11.57
CA TRP A 122 10.88 15.07 12.54
C TRP A 122 10.14 15.26 13.86
N GLU A 123 9.87 16.51 14.26
CA GLU A 123 9.09 16.86 15.46
C GLU A 123 7.65 16.31 15.35
N ASP A 124 6.97 16.61 14.23
CA ASP A 124 5.64 16.07 13.94
C ASP A 124 5.66 14.53 13.80
N MET A 125 6.76 13.95 13.28
CA MET A 125 6.89 12.50 13.15
C MET A 125 7.05 11.81 14.52
N ILE A 126 7.78 12.43 15.45
CA ILE A 126 7.90 11.95 16.83
C ILE A 126 6.54 11.92 17.50
N HIS A 127 5.73 12.97 17.37
CA HIS A 127 4.36 12.99 17.92
C HIS A 127 3.44 11.89 17.35
N ILE A 128 3.62 11.53 16.08
CA ILE A 128 2.91 10.37 15.49
C ILE A 128 3.40 9.05 16.09
N TRP A 129 4.69 8.91 16.37
CA TRP A 129 5.25 7.74 17.05
C TRP A 129 4.86 7.66 18.53
N ASP A 130 4.81 8.77 19.25
CA ASP A 130 4.27 8.86 20.62
C ASP A 130 2.82 8.36 20.66
N TYR A 131 1.99 8.84 19.73
CA TYR A 131 0.60 8.40 19.57
C TYR A 131 0.48 6.92 19.15
N THR A 132 1.46 6.41 18.41
CA THR A 132 1.53 5.02 17.95
C THR A 132 1.82 4.05 19.08
N PHE A 133 2.88 4.31 19.85
CA PHE A 133 3.37 3.41 20.89
C PHE A 133 2.64 3.60 22.22
N GLY A 134 2.12 4.82 22.46
CA GLY A 134 1.40 5.19 23.66
C GLY A 134 0.04 4.50 23.85
N PRO A 135 -0.64 4.80 24.97
CA PRO A 135 -1.82 4.06 25.43
C PRO A 135 -3.06 4.21 24.55
N GLY A 136 -3.09 5.20 23.65
CA GLY A 136 -4.21 5.41 22.72
C GLY A 136 -4.24 4.44 21.53
N ARG A 137 -3.15 3.68 21.30
CA ARG A 137 -3.03 2.68 20.22
C ARG A 137 -2.41 1.40 20.76
N LEU A 138 -1.12 1.16 20.53
CA LEU A 138 -0.49 -0.12 20.91
C LEU A 138 -0.30 -0.34 22.40
N ASN A 139 -0.15 0.73 23.19
CA ASN A 139 0.14 0.66 24.62
C ASN A 139 1.35 -0.25 24.96
N VAL A 140 2.48 -0.03 24.28
CA VAL A 140 3.70 -0.84 24.41
C VAL A 140 4.82 -0.05 25.08
N ASN A 141 5.67 -0.74 25.85
CA ASN A 141 6.92 -0.18 26.37
C ASN A 141 8.05 -0.42 25.35
N PRO A 142 8.60 0.62 24.70
CA PRO A 142 9.59 0.44 23.63
C PRO A 142 10.87 -0.34 24.03
N PRO A 143 11.49 -0.13 25.22
CA PRO A 143 12.70 -0.86 25.61
C PRO A 143 12.56 -2.39 25.66
N ASP A 144 11.36 -2.92 25.93
CA ASP A 144 11.09 -4.37 25.99
C ASP A 144 10.79 -4.97 24.60
N CYS A 145 10.78 -4.15 23.55
CA CYS A 145 10.31 -4.50 22.22
C CYS A 145 11.41 -4.40 21.15
N LYS A 146 11.21 -5.14 20.05
CA LYS A 146 11.94 -5.01 18.78
C LYS A 146 11.02 -4.40 17.70
N VAL A 147 11.54 -3.56 16.81
CA VAL A 147 10.74 -2.79 15.83
C VAL A 147 11.23 -2.95 14.37
N LEU A 148 10.33 -3.32 13.44
CA LEU A 148 10.57 -3.46 11.99
C LEU A 148 9.86 -2.33 11.24
N LEU A 149 10.58 -1.26 10.92
CA LEU A 149 10.05 -0.12 10.19
C LEU A 149 10.11 -0.36 8.67
N THR A 150 9.36 0.43 7.89
CA THR A 150 9.51 0.43 6.42
C THR A 150 9.90 1.80 5.89
N GLU A 151 10.66 1.79 4.80
CA GLU A 151 11.05 2.99 4.06
C GLU A 151 10.66 2.88 2.58
N PRO A 152 10.34 4.01 1.93
CA PRO A 152 10.11 4.02 0.49
C PRO A 152 11.41 3.66 -0.25
N PRO A 153 11.30 3.19 -1.51
CA PRO A 153 12.47 3.08 -2.38
C PRO A 153 13.21 4.41 -2.51
N MET A 154 14.53 4.36 -2.67
CA MET A 154 15.42 5.53 -2.79
C MET A 154 15.41 6.50 -1.59
N ASN A 155 15.03 6.06 -0.38
CA ASN A 155 15.14 6.88 0.83
C ASN A 155 16.60 7.30 1.11
N PRO A 156 16.89 8.61 1.33
CA PRO A 156 18.24 9.06 1.69
C PRO A 156 18.78 8.39 2.95
N THR A 157 20.04 7.98 2.94
CA THR A 157 20.72 7.35 4.09
C THR A 157 20.63 8.21 5.36
N LYS A 158 20.71 9.54 5.22
CA LYS A 158 20.51 10.49 6.33
C LYS A 158 19.15 10.35 7.04
N ASN A 159 18.08 10.06 6.30
CA ASN A 159 16.76 9.81 6.90
C ASN A 159 16.75 8.48 7.66
N ARG A 160 17.33 7.43 7.08
CA ARG A 160 17.47 6.12 7.74
C ARG A 160 18.30 6.21 9.02
N GLN A 161 19.37 7.01 9.01
CA GLN A 161 20.17 7.33 10.20
C GLN A 161 19.35 8.03 11.27
N LYS A 162 18.56 9.06 10.90
CA LYS A 162 17.71 9.78 11.86
C LYS A 162 16.57 8.93 12.43
N ILE A 163 16.02 7.99 11.65
CA ILE A 163 15.08 6.98 12.17
C ILE A 163 15.75 6.13 13.26
N ALA A 164 16.96 5.61 13.00
CA ALA A 164 17.67 4.78 13.97
C ALA A 164 18.03 5.54 15.25
N GLU A 165 18.50 6.79 15.11
CA GLU A 165 18.77 7.71 16.22
C GLU A 165 17.53 7.88 17.12
N VAL A 166 16.38 8.25 16.54
CA VAL A 166 15.14 8.42 17.33
C VAL A 166 14.69 7.11 17.99
N MET A 167 14.80 5.98 17.29
CA MET A 167 14.34 4.68 17.82
C MET A 167 15.24 4.15 18.96
N PHE A 168 16.56 4.39 18.91
CA PHE A 168 17.49 3.92 19.95
C PHE A 168 17.75 4.94 21.06
N GLU A 169 17.76 6.24 20.76
CA GLU A 169 18.10 7.30 21.74
C GLU A 169 16.84 7.87 22.41
N THR A 170 15.77 8.13 21.64
CA THR A 170 14.52 8.68 22.20
C THR A 170 13.64 7.58 22.79
N TYR A 171 13.33 6.54 22.01
CA TYR A 171 12.44 5.45 22.47
C TYR A 171 13.19 4.33 23.19
N GLY A 172 14.45 4.08 22.84
CA GLY A 172 15.26 3.10 23.54
C GLY A 172 15.01 1.63 23.19
N PHE A 173 14.39 1.34 22.04
CA PHE A 173 14.06 -0.01 21.57
C PHE A 173 15.24 -1.00 21.66
N HIS A 174 14.98 -2.25 22.00
CA HIS A 174 16.02 -3.29 22.14
C HIS A 174 16.70 -3.63 20.80
N GLY A 175 15.93 -3.64 19.71
CA GLY A 175 16.50 -3.78 18.36
C GLY A 175 15.58 -3.30 17.24
N ILE A 176 16.18 -2.88 16.14
CA ILE A 176 15.49 -2.33 14.96
C ILE A 176 15.80 -3.12 13.68
N TYR A 177 14.87 -3.09 12.74
CA TYR A 177 15.11 -3.42 11.33
C TYR A 177 14.41 -2.38 10.45
N VAL A 178 14.99 -2.01 9.31
CA VAL A 178 14.36 -1.13 8.32
C VAL A 178 14.27 -1.86 6.99
N ALA A 179 13.05 -2.06 6.51
CA ALA A 179 12.76 -2.84 5.31
C ALA A 179 12.26 -1.94 4.16
N ILE A 180 12.70 -2.22 2.93
CA ILE A 180 12.18 -1.54 1.73
C ILE A 180 10.77 -2.05 1.44
N GLN A 181 9.82 -1.13 1.22
CA GLN A 181 8.40 -1.46 1.05
C GLN A 181 8.14 -2.48 -0.06
N ALA A 182 8.79 -2.34 -1.22
CA ALA A 182 8.67 -3.25 -2.35
C ALA A 182 9.10 -4.69 -2.00
N VAL A 183 10.26 -4.84 -1.35
CA VAL A 183 10.81 -6.15 -0.95
C VAL A 183 9.82 -6.90 -0.05
N LEU A 184 9.17 -6.20 0.91
CA LEU A 184 8.13 -6.80 1.75
C LEU A 184 6.90 -7.29 0.96
N THR A 185 6.50 -6.60 -0.11
CA THR A 185 5.31 -7.00 -0.90
C THR A 185 5.53 -8.29 -1.68
N LEU A 186 6.75 -8.56 -2.15
CA LEU A 186 7.09 -9.83 -2.79
C LEU A 186 7.17 -10.95 -1.76
N TYR A 187 7.79 -10.71 -0.59
CA TYR A 187 7.78 -11.66 0.52
C TYR A 187 6.35 -12.02 0.96
N ALA A 188 5.40 -11.09 0.91
CA ALA A 188 3.99 -11.35 1.21
C ALA A 188 3.29 -12.30 0.20
N GLN A 189 3.82 -12.45 -1.02
CA GLN A 189 3.40 -13.45 -2.01
C GLN A 189 4.29 -14.72 -2.02
N GLY A 190 5.35 -14.76 -1.21
CA GLY A 190 6.35 -15.84 -1.26
C GLY A 190 7.29 -15.76 -2.48
N LEU A 191 7.41 -14.58 -3.09
CA LEU A 191 8.30 -14.32 -4.22
C LEU A 191 9.60 -13.64 -3.76
N LEU A 192 10.72 -13.99 -4.40
CA LEU A 192 12.04 -13.35 -4.18
C LEU A 192 12.44 -12.43 -5.34
N THR A 193 11.93 -12.71 -6.54
CA THR A 193 12.24 -11.98 -7.78
C THR A 193 10.94 -11.52 -8.43
N GLY A 194 10.90 -10.26 -8.88
CA GLY A 194 9.72 -9.66 -9.51
C GLY A 194 9.79 -8.13 -9.56
N VAL A 195 8.75 -7.50 -10.09
CA VAL A 195 8.65 -6.04 -10.18
C VAL A 195 7.41 -5.57 -9.45
N VAL A 196 7.61 -4.73 -8.43
CA VAL A 196 6.52 -4.19 -7.63
C VAL A 196 6.09 -2.85 -8.20
N VAL A 197 4.79 -2.72 -8.48
CA VAL A 197 4.13 -1.44 -8.74
C VAL A 197 3.38 -1.04 -7.48
N ASP A 198 4.00 -0.20 -6.65
CA ASP A 198 3.39 0.30 -5.42
C ASP A 198 2.85 1.72 -5.65
N SER A 199 1.53 1.86 -5.69
CA SER A 199 0.86 3.15 -5.91
C SER A 199 0.12 3.61 -4.64
N GLY A 200 0.72 4.57 -3.94
CA GLY A 200 0.30 5.06 -2.64
C GLY A 200 -0.67 6.24 -2.69
N ASP A 201 -0.56 7.14 -1.71
CA ASP A 201 -1.30 8.42 -1.68
C ASP A 201 -0.59 9.53 -2.48
N GLY A 202 0.72 9.74 -2.28
CA GLY A 202 1.46 10.85 -2.91
C GLY A 202 2.52 10.45 -3.96
N VAL A 203 2.78 9.15 -4.14
CA VAL A 203 3.81 8.66 -5.06
C VAL A 203 3.50 7.25 -5.56
N THR A 204 3.89 6.95 -6.79
CA THR A 204 3.91 5.59 -7.36
C THR A 204 5.36 5.18 -7.63
N HIS A 205 5.76 4.01 -7.14
CA HIS A 205 7.08 3.44 -7.37
C HIS A 205 7.00 2.17 -8.21
N ILE A 206 8.00 2.00 -9.08
CA ILE A 206 8.23 0.77 -9.82
C ILE A 206 9.60 0.26 -9.40
N CYS A 207 9.60 -0.80 -8.59
CA CYS A 207 10.80 -1.32 -7.94
C CYS A 207 11.03 -2.78 -8.36
N PRO A 208 12.01 -3.05 -9.26
CA PRO A 208 12.45 -4.40 -9.55
C PRO A 208 13.30 -4.94 -8.39
N VAL A 209 13.07 -6.20 -8.06
CA VAL A 209 13.73 -6.94 -6.99
C VAL A 209 14.21 -8.28 -7.56
N TYR A 210 15.43 -8.67 -7.24
CA TYR A 210 16.03 -9.93 -7.65
C TYR A 210 16.59 -10.65 -6.42
N GLU A 211 16.19 -11.90 -6.20
CA GLU A 211 16.62 -12.74 -5.07
C GLU A 211 16.51 -12.07 -3.68
N GLY A 212 15.51 -11.21 -3.49
CA GLY A 212 15.26 -10.44 -2.27
C GLY A 212 15.95 -9.07 -2.22
N PHE A 213 16.84 -8.76 -3.17
CA PHE A 213 17.55 -7.47 -3.26
C PHE A 213 16.83 -6.52 -4.24
N SER A 214 16.43 -5.34 -3.78
CA SER A 214 15.92 -4.29 -4.66
C SER A 214 17.03 -3.71 -5.53
N LEU A 215 16.78 -3.50 -6.82
CA LEU A 215 17.75 -2.91 -7.76
C LEU A 215 17.57 -1.38 -7.80
N PRO A 216 18.42 -0.57 -7.12
CA PRO A 216 18.13 0.85 -6.95
C PRO A 216 18.32 1.65 -8.24
N HIS A 217 19.25 1.22 -9.09
CA HIS A 217 19.57 1.85 -10.37
C HIS A 217 18.47 1.67 -11.45
N LEU A 218 17.61 0.65 -11.30
CA LEU A 218 16.43 0.44 -12.15
C LEU A 218 15.14 0.98 -11.53
N THR A 219 15.13 1.28 -10.23
CA THR A 219 13.92 1.75 -9.55
C THR A 219 13.47 3.09 -10.14
N ARG A 220 12.20 3.16 -10.57
CA ARG A 220 11.58 4.39 -11.10
C ARG A 220 10.50 4.90 -10.17
N ARG A 221 10.29 6.22 -10.22
CA ARG A 221 9.31 6.95 -9.43
C ARG A 221 8.46 7.82 -10.35
N LEU A 222 7.16 7.81 -10.09
CA LEU A 222 6.16 8.66 -10.73
C LEU A 222 5.47 9.48 -9.62
N ASP A 223 5.57 10.80 -9.70
CA ASP A 223 4.93 11.73 -8.76
C ASP A 223 3.44 11.94 -9.09
N ILE A 224 2.74 10.82 -9.29
CA ILE A 224 1.29 10.74 -9.50
C ILE A 224 0.76 9.57 -8.68
N ALA A 225 -0.20 9.83 -7.81
CA ALA A 225 -0.83 8.80 -7.00
C ALA A 225 -2.25 9.19 -6.56
N GLY A 226 -2.74 8.57 -5.48
CA GLY A 226 -4.12 8.71 -5.01
C GLY A 226 -4.56 10.16 -4.75
N ARG A 227 -3.65 11.02 -4.28
CA ARG A 227 -3.87 12.44 -3.97
C ARG A 227 -4.13 13.24 -5.24
N ASP A 228 -3.33 13.04 -6.27
CA ASP A 228 -3.35 13.81 -7.51
C ASP A 228 -4.59 13.46 -8.33
N ILE A 229 -4.94 12.17 -8.39
CA ILE A 229 -6.22 11.71 -8.95
C ILE A 229 -7.41 12.33 -8.21
N THR A 230 -7.31 12.52 -6.88
CA THR A 230 -8.37 13.19 -6.10
C THR A 230 -8.47 14.67 -6.47
N ARG A 231 -7.33 15.39 -6.58
CA ARG A 231 -7.30 16.79 -7.04
C ARG A 231 -7.85 16.93 -8.46
N TYR A 232 -7.53 15.99 -9.35
CA TYR A 232 -8.01 15.98 -10.72
C TYR A 232 -9.51 15.71 -10.79
N LEU A 233 -10.03 14.78 -9.99
CA LEU A 233 -11.48 14.54 -9.88
C LEU A 233 -12.24 15.79 -9.40
N ILE A 234 -11.68 16.57 -8.46
CA ILE A 234 -12.25 17.88 -8.06
C ILE A 234 -12.33 18.82 -9.28
N LYS A 235 -11.26 18.93 -10.07
CA LYS A 235 -11.22 19.74 -11.30
C LYS A 235 -12.26 19.28 -12.34
N LEU A 236 -12.43 17.98 -12.53
CA LEU A 236 -13.43 17.42 -13.45
C LEU A 236 -14.87 17.69 -12.97
N LEU A 237 -15.15 17.52 -11.68
CA LEU A 237 -16.47 17.82 -11.10
C LEU A 237 -16.79 19.33 -11.15
N LEU A 238 -15.77 20.19 -11.01
CA LEU A 238 -15.90 21.63 -11.17
C LEU A 238 -16.28 22.02 -12.61
N LEU A 239 -15.65 21.40 -13.61
CA LEU A 239 -15.99 21.59 -15.04
C LEU A 239 -17.42 21.14 -15.37
N ARG A 240 -17.97 20.18 -14.62
CA ARG A 240 -19.38 19.75 -14.71
C ARG A 240 -20.37 20.66 -13.98
N GLY A 241 -19.88 21.70 -13.28
CA GLY A 241 -20.70 22.68 -12.56
C GLY A 241 -20.91 22.38 -11.08
N TYR A 242 -20.23 21.39 -10.49
CA TYR A 242 -20.24 21.17 -9.04
C TYR A 242 -19.16 22.01 -8.37
N ALA A 243 -19.55 23.04 -7.63
CA ALA A 243 -18.65 23.98 -6.95
C ALA A 243 -17.97 23.37 -5.70
N PHE A 244 -17.09 22.38 -5.90
CA PHE A 244 -16.25 21.81 -4.86
C PHE A 244 -14.97 22.63 -4.64
N ASN A 245 -14.58 22.80 -3.38
CA ASN A 245 -13.34 23.45 -2.99
C ASN A 245 -12.21 22.40 -2.81
N HIS A 246 -11.01 22.70 -3.32
CA HIS A 246 -9.84 21.83 -3.28
C HIS A 246 -9.38 21.43 -1.87
N THR A 247 -9.72 22.19 -0.83
CA THR A 247 -9.30 21.94 0.56
C THR A 247 -10.40 21.32 1.42
N ALA A 248 -11.59 21.94 1.45
CA ALA A 248 -12.71 21.51 2.27
C ALA A 248 -13.32 20.18 1.78
N ASP A 249 -13.64 20.09 0.49
CA ASP A 249 -14.33 18.94 -0.10
C ASP A 249 -13.39 17.82 -0.55
N PHE A 250 -12.07 18.01 -0.37
CA PHE A 250 -11.05 17.04 -0.78
C PHE A 250 -11.38 15.62 -0.31
N GLU A 251 -11.82 15.50 0.94
CA GLU A 251 -12.14 14.21 1.53
C GLU A 251 -13.42 13.59 0.98
N THR A 252 -14.47 14.41 0.80
CA THR A 252 -15.73 13.97 0.20
C THR A 252 -15.51 13.44 -1.21
N VAL A 253 -14.72 14.15 -2.02
CA VAL A 253 -14.35 13.73 -3.38
C VAL A 253 -13.40 12.52 -3.35
N ARG A 254 -12.57 12.37 -2.32
CA ARG A 254 -11.73 11.16 -2.10
C ARG A 254 -12.56 9.91 -1.80
N MET A 255 -13.67 10.03 -1.06
CA MET A 255 -14.63 8.94 -0.82
C MET A 255 -15.40 8.61 -2.09
N LEU A 256 -15.85 9.61 -2.83
CA LEU A 256 -16.49 9.45 -4.15
C LEU A 256 -15.57 8.68 -5.10
N LYS A 257 -14.28 9.05 -5.16
CA LYS A 257 -13.25 8.38 -5.95
C LYS A 257 -13.11 6.89 -5.60
N GLU A 258 -12.96 6.54 -4.32
CA GLU A 258 -12.85 5.11 -3.93
C GLU A 258 -14.11 4.30 -4.21
N LYS A 259 -15.30 4.93 -4.18
CA LYS A 259 -16.58 4.23 -4.37
C LYS A 259 -16.98 4.08 -5.85
N LEU A 260 -16.69 5.07 -6.69
CA LEU A 260 -17.24 5.15 -8.05
C LEU A 260 -16.21 5.09 -9.18
N CYS A 261 -14.94 5.43 -8.95
CA CYS A 261 -13.93 5.45 -10.01
C CYS A 261 -13.42 4.05 -10.36
N TYR A 262 -13.08 3.87 -11.63
CA TYR A 262 -12.51 2.65 -12.19
C TYR A 262 -11.52 3.01 -13.30
N VAL A 263 -10.67 2.07 -13.72
CA VAL A 263 -9.79 2.27 -14.88
C VAL A 263 -10.48 1.69 -16.11
N GLY A 264 -10.70 2.54 -17.11
CA GLY A 264 -11.26 2.13 -18.39
C GLY A 264 -10.30 1.20 -19.14
N TYR A 265 -10.81 0.08 -19.66
CA TYR A 265 -10.01 -0.81 -20.50
C TYR A 265 -9.66 -0.10 -21.82
N ASN A 266 -10.66 0.33 -22.60
CA ASN A 266 -10.46 1.13 -23.81
C ASN A 266 -11.09 2.52 -23.66
N ILE A 267 -10.26 3.55 -23.56
CA ILE A 267 -10.71 4.93 -23.31
C ILE A 267 -11.59 5.49 -24.43
N GLU A 268 -11.33 5.16 -25.70
CA GLU A 268 -12.21 5.59 -26.78
C GLU A 268 -13.62 5.00 -26.65
N GLN A 269 -13.72 3.74 -26.21
CA GLN A 269 -15.00 3.06 -26.02
C GLN A 269 -15.74 3.62 -24.80
N GLU A 270 -15.03 3.85 -23.69
CA GLU A 270 -15.58 4.47 -22.47
C GLU A 270 -16.06 5.90 -22.74
N GLN A 271 -15.34 6.67 -23.57
CA GLN A 271 -15.75 8.02 -24.02
C GLN A 271 -17.01 7.97 -24.90
N ARG A 272 -17.10 7.05 -25.86
CA ARG A 272 -18.34 6.85 -26.65
C ARG A 272 -19.51 6.49 -25.75
N LEU A 273 -19.35 5.53 -24.83
CA LEU A 273 -20.37 5.18 -23.85
C LEU A 273 -20.79 6.37 -22.98
N ALA A 274 -19.85 7.19 -22.51
CA ALA A 274 -20.14 8.38 -21.69
C ALA A 274 -20.91 9.47 -22.45
N ASN A 275 -20.71 9.59 -23.76
CA ASN A 275 -21.32 10.62 -24.61
C ASN A 275 -22.67 10.17 -25.21
N GLU A 276 -22.77 8.90 -25.61
CA GLU A 276 -23.92 8.33 -26.32
C GLU A 276 -24.97 7.76 -25.34
N THR A 277 -24.59 7.42 -24.11
CA THR A 277 -25.45 6.70 -23.17
C THR A 277 -25.33 7.22 -21.73
N THR A 278 -26.32 6.89 -20.90
CA THR A 278 -26.34 7.25 -19.47
C THR A 278 -25.87 6.12 -18.55
N VAL A 279 -25.46 4.95 -19.06
CA VAL A 279 -25.14 3.77 -18.20
C VAL A 279 -23.93 3.98 -17.27
N LEU A 280 -23.06 4.94 -17.57
CA LEU A 280 -21.94 5.29 -16.70
C LEU A 280 -22.31 6.27 -15.59
N VAL A 281 -23.50 6.88 -15.62
CA VAL A 281 -23.92 7.93 -14.69
C VAL A 281 -24.41 7.31 -13.37
N GLU A 282 -23.58 7.43 -12.34
CA GLU A 282 -23.88 7.02 -10.98
C GLU A 282 -24.20 8.22 -10.08
N THR A 283 -24.98 7.99 -9.03
CA THR A 283 -25.37 9.04 -8.09
C THR A 283 -24.70 8.84 -6.72
N PHE A 284 -23.98 9.85 -6.26
CA PHE A 284 -23.33 9.89 -4.96
C PHE A 284 -24.08 10.87 -4.03
N THR A 285 -24.35 10.47 -2.79
CA THR A 285 -24.93 11.37 -1.78
C THR A 285 -23.80 11.95 -0.94
N LEU A 286 -23.72 13.28 -0.90
CA LEU A 286 -22.78 14.05 -0.08
C LEU A 286 -23.20 14.06 1.40
N PRO A 287 -22.31 14.40 2.35
CA PRO A 287 -22.63 14.46 3.78
C PRO A 287 -23.74 15.47 4.14
N ASP A 288 -23.97 16.48 3.31
CA ASP A 288 -25.07 17.46 3.46
C ASP A 288 -26.41 16.97 2.87
N GLY A 289 -26.48 15.74 2.39
CA GLY A 289 -27.65 15.13 1.76
C GLY A 289 -27.83 15.47 0.28
N ARG A 290 -27.00 16.34 -0.32
CA ARG A 290 -27.09 16.66 -1.75
C ARG A 290 -26.63 15.48 -2.60
N GLN A 291 -27.27 15.30 -3.75
CA GLN A 291 -26.94 14.23 -4.69
C GLN A 291 -26.15 14.76 -5.90
N VAL A 292 -25.04 14.11 -6.20
CA VAL A 292 -24.10 14.45 -7.27
C VAL A 292 -24.07 13.32 -8.28
N LYS A 293 -24.25 13.64 -9.56
CA LYS A 293 -24.24 12.66 -10.67
C LYS A 293 -22.88 12.68 -11.35
N VAL A 294 -22.21 11.53 -11.39
CA VAL A 294 -20.85 11.37 -11.93
C VAL A 294 -20.86 10.29 -12.99
N GLY A 295 -20.33 10.60 -14.18
CA GLY A 295 -20.31 9.75 -15.37
C GLY A 295 -18.88 9.51 -15.85
N GLY A 296 -18.49 10.15 -16.96
CA GLY A 296 -17.17 9.96 -17.57
C GLY A 296 -15.98 10.33 -16.67
N GLU A 297 -16.18 11.14 -15.62
CA GLU A 297 -15.15 11.48 -14.64
C GLU A 297 -14.70 10.24 -13.83
N ARG A 298 -15.55 9.20 -13.76
CA ARG A 298 -15.25 7.95 -13.04
C ARG A 298 -14.03 7.23 -13.61
N PHE A 299 -13.88 7.19 -14.93
CA PHE A 299 -12.68 6.66 -15.60
C PHE A 299 -11.70 7.76 -16.00
N GLY A 300 -12.19 8.97 -16.28
CA GLY A 300 -11.36 10.12 -16.63
C GLY A 300 -10.37 10.52 -15.53
N ALA A 301 -10.73 10.41 -14.24
CA ALA A 301 -9.81 10.75 -13.16
C ALA A 301 -8.65 9.73 -13.01
N PRO A 302 -8.88 8.41 -12.91
CA PRO A 302 -7.77 7.44 -12.84
C PRO A 302 -6.90 7.38 -14.10
N GLU A 303 -7.37 7.84 -15.26
CA GLU A 303 -6.59 7.86 -16.49
C GLU A 303 -5.31 8.72 -16.37
N ALA A 304 -5.25 9.67 -15.44
CA ALA A 304 -4.03 10.43 -15.14
C ALA A 304 -2.83 9.55 -14.70
N LEU A 305 -3.05 8.28 -14.30
CA LEU A 305 -1.97 7.30 -14.06
C LEU A 305 -1.31 6.81 -15.35
N PHE A 306 -2.06 6.73 -16.44
CA PHE A 306 -1.59 6.29 -17.76
C PHE A 306 -1.24 7.48 -18.66
N GLN A 307 -1.89 8.63 -18.42
CA GLN A 307 -1.70 9.89 -19.15
C GLN A 307 -1.36 11.05 -18.19
N PRO A 308 -0.10 11.15 -17.72
CA PRO A 308 0.40 12.23 -16.85
C PRO A 308 0.06 13.66 -17.31
N HIS A 309 0.05 13.87 -18.63
CA HIS A 309 -0.22 15.18 -19.23
C HIS A 309 -1.61 15.75 -18.89
N LEU A 310 -2.59 14.92 -18.51
CA LEU A 310 -3.94 15.36 -18.11
C LEU A 310 -3.93 16.24 -16.85
N ILE A 311 -2.92 16.08 -16.00
CA ILE A 311 -2.71 16.86 -14.78
C ILE A 311 -1.49 17.79 -14.87
N ASN A 312 -1.03 18.09 -16.09
CA ASN A 312 0.17 18.88 -16.37
C ASN A 312 1.47 18.31 -15.76
N VAL A 313 1.56 16.98 -15.61
CA VAL A 313 2.81 16.30 -15.23
C VAL A 313 3.49 15.77 -16.49
N GLU A 314 4.75 16.13 -16.68
CA GLU A 314 5.58 15.59 -17.76
C GLU A 314 6.11 14.20 -17.38
N GLY A 315 6.05 13.26 -18.32
CA GLY A 315 6.61 11.91 -18.14
C GLY A 315 5.73 10.79 -18.70
N ALA A 316 6.29 9.59 -18.65
CA ALA A 316 5.64 8.34 -19.04
C ALA A 316 4.54 7.92 -18.05
N GLY A 317 3.47 7.32 -18.55
CA GLY A 317 2.43 6.70 -17.72
C GLY A 317 2.93 5.46 -16.98
N VAL A 318 2.15 4.96 -16.01
CA VAL A 318 2.54 3.81 -15.17
C VAL A 318 2.87 2.54 -15.97
N ALA A 319 2.18 2.29 -17.10
CA ALA A 319 2.42 1.12 -17.95
C ALA A 319 3.71 1.26 -18.77
N GLU A 320 3.93 2.42 -19.38
CA GLU A 320 5.14 2.74 -20.14
C GLU A 320 6.37 2.79 -19.22
N LEU A 321 6.26 3.40 -18.04
CA LEU A 321 7.32 3.44 -17.04
C LEU A 321 7.67 2.02 -16.54
N LEU A 322 6.68 1.13 -16.39
CA LEU A 322 6.89 -0.28 -16.04
C LEU A 322 7.62 -1.02 -17.16
N PHE A 323 7.16 -0.88 -18.39
CA PHE A 323 7.80 -1.47 -19.57
C PHE A 323 9.26 -1.01 -19.70
N ASN A 324 9.50 0.31 -19.62
CA ASN A 324 10.84 0.90 -19.67
C ASN A 324 11.73 0.43 -18.52
N THR A 325 11.17 0.21 -17.31
CA THR A 325 11.90 -0.34 -16.16
C THR A 325 12.34 -1.79 -16.41
N ILE A 326 11.46 -2.62 -16.99
CA ILE A 326 11.77 -4.02 -17.30
C ILE A 326 12.76 -4.10 -18.48
N GLN A 327 12.61 -3.26 -19.51
CA GLN A 327 13.53 -3.25 -20.65
C GLN A 327 14.92 -2.68 -20.32
N ALA A 328 15.04 -1.86 -19.27
CA ALA A 328 16.33 -1.40 -18.76
C ALA A 328 17.10 -2.48 -17.98
N ALA A 329 16.44 -3.58 -17.56
CA ALA A 329 17.08 -4.69 -16.88
C ALA A 329 17.88 -5.60 -17.84
N ASP A 330 18.75 -6.44 -17.29
CA ASP A 330 19.45 -7.49 -18.03
C ASP A 330 18.48 -8.46 -18.70
N ILE A 331 18.83 -8.91 -19.91
CA ILE A 331 17.94 -9.69 -20.80
C ILE A 331 17.39 -10.94 -20.09
N ASP A 332 18.22 -11.63 -19.33
CA ASP A 332 17.88 -12.86 -18.62
C ASP A 332 16.82 -12.61 -17.52
N LEU A 333 16.81 -11.44 -16.89
CA LEU A 333 15.87 -11.08 -15.83
C LEU A 333 14.49 -10.67 -16.37
N ARG A 334 14.42 -10.14 -17.60
CA ARG A 334 13.17 -9.58 -18.17
C ARG A 334 12.04 -10.62 -18.20
N ALA A 335 12.38 -11.87 -18.54
CA ALA A 335 11.40 -12.95 -18.64
C ALA A 335 10.71 -13.26 -17.30
N ASP A 336 11.46 -13.20 -16.19
CA ASP A 336 10.90 -13.44 -14.86
C ASP A 336 10.27 -12.20 -14.25
N PHE A 337 10.75 -10.99 -14.60
CA PHE A 337 10.09 -9.73 -14.27
C PHE A 337 8.70 -9.61 -14.91
N TYR A 338 8.52 -9.98 -16.18
CA TYR A 338 7.18 -9.99 -16.81
C TYR A 338 6.23 -11.05 -16.23
N ARG A 339 6.76 -12.13 -15.62
CA ARG A 339 5.97 -13.19 -14.96
C ARG A 339 5.59 -12.89 -13.51
N HIS A 340 6.22 -11.89 -12.90
CA HIS A 340 6.07 -11.56 -11.48
C HIS A 340 5.92 -10.05 -11.30
N ILE A 341 4.97 -9.45 -12.03
CA ILE A 341 4.55 -8.07 -11.81
C ILE A 341 3.55 -8.08 -10.66
N VAL A 342 3.86 -7.42 -9.54
CA VAL A 342 3.05 -7.47 -8.33
C VAL A 342 2.51 -6.09 -8.00
N LEU A 343 1.17 -5.98 -7.87
CA LEU A 343 0.51 -4.72 -7.54
C LEU A 343 0.42 -4.52 -6.03
N SER A 344 0.79 -3.33 -5.56
CA SER A 344 0.69 -2.91 -4.15
C SER A 344 0.08 -1.51 -4.04
N GLY A 345 -0.36 -1.16 -2.83
CA GLY A 345 -0.80 0.18 -2.48
C GLY A 345 -2.31 0.42 -2.60
N GLY A 346 -2.73 1.63 -2.24
CA GLY A 346 -4.16 2.00 -2.22
C GLY A 346 -4.72 2.32 -3.60
N THR A 347 -3.88 2.82 -4.50
CA THR A 347 -4.29 3.35 -5.80
C THR A 347 -4.33 2.28 -6.89
N THR A 348 -3.72 1.11 -6.66
CA THR A 348 -3.90 -0.10 -7.50
C THR A 348 -5.22 -0.85 -7.24
N MET A 349 -6.10 -0.32 -6.39
CA MET A 349 -7.40 -0.93 -6.06
C MET A 349 -8.52 -0.62 -7.07
N TYR A 350 -8.30 0.25 -8.07
CA TYR A 350 -9.34 0.54 -9.06
C TYR A 350 -9.73 -0.72 -9.86
N PRO A 351 -11.04 -0.99 -10.04
CA PRO A 351 -11.51 -2.00 -10.98
C PRO A 351 -10.94 -1.76 -12.38
N GLY A 352 -10.56 -2.82 -13.09
CA GLY A 352 -10.01 -2.74 -14.45
C GLY A 352 -8.51 -2.41 -14.54
N LEU A 353 -7.86 -1.90 -13.48
CA LEU A 353 -6.45 -1.50 -13.51
C LEU A 353 -5.49 -2.65 -13.90
N PRO A 354 -5.59 -3.88 -13.36
CA PRO A 354 -4.71 -4.98 -13.76
C PRO A 354 -4.88 -5.34 -15.24
N SER A 355 -6.12 -5.41 -15.74
CA SER A 355 -6.45 -5.77 -17.13
C SER A 355 -6.00 -4.69 -18.13
N ARG A 356 -6.14 -3.40 -17.76
CA ARG A 356 -5.63 -2.28 -18.56
C ARG A 356 -4.11 -2.34 -18.65
N LEU A 357 -3.43 -2.53 -17.51
CA LEU A 357 -1.97 -2.62 -17.44
C LEU A 357 -1.43 -3.81 -18.24
N GLU A 358 -2.11 -4.97 -18.18
CA GLU A 358 -1.76 -6.15 -18.98
C GLU A 358 -1.87 -5.88 -20.49
N ARG A 359 -2.95 -5.20 -20.92
CA ARG A 359 -3.13 -4.83 -22.33
C ARG A 359 -2.05 -3.87 -22.81
N GLU A 360 -1.80 -2.81 -22.05
CA GLU A 360 -0.90 -1.74 -22.44
C GLU A 360 0.55 -2.23 -22.54
N ILE A 361 0.99 -3.10 -21.62
CA ILE A 361 2.31 -3.76 -21.72
C ILE A 361 2.37 -4.72 -22.92
N LYS A 362 1.29 -5.44 -23.25
CA LYS A 362 1.25 -6.27 -24.48
C LYS A 362 1.33 -5.42 -25.75
N GLN A 363 0.72 -4.23 -25.77
CA GLN A 363 0.81 -3.28 -26.89
C GLN A 363 2.24 -2.75 -27.04
N LEU A 364 2.83 -2.22 -25.95
CA LEU A 364 4.23 -1.75 -25.93
C LEU A 364 5.22 -2.85 -26.33
N TYR A 365 5.01 -4.09 -25.89
CA TYR A 365 5.85 -5.23 -26.27
C TYR A 365 5.69 -5.61 -27.75
N LEU A 366 4.46 -5.53 -28.29
CA LEU A 366 4.20 -5.76 -29.72
C LEU A 366 4.91 -4.71 -30.59
N GLU A 367 4.82 -3.43 -30.19
CA GLU A 367 5.29 -2.28 -30.95
C GLU A 367 6.81 -2.09 -30.87
N HIS A 368 7.42 -2.28 -29.68
CA HIS A 368 8.84 -1.97 -29.45
C HIS A 368 9.78 -3.19 -29.37
N VAL A 369 9.25 -4.42 -29.29
CA VAL A 369 10.08 -5.65 -29.14
C VAL A 369 9.81 -6.67 -30.24
N LEU A 370 8.60 -6.69 -30.79
CA LEU A 370 8.20 -7.65 -31.82
C LEU A 370 8.00 -7.03 -33.21
N ASP A 371 8.21 -5.72 -33.36
CA ASP A 371 8.03 -4.95 -34.61
C ASP A 371 6.67 -5.22 -35.29
N GLY A 372 5.61 -5.40 -34.49
CA GLY A 372 4.25 -5.71 -34.98
C GLY A 372 3.95 -7.19 -35.22
N ASP A 373 4.87 -8.12 -34.95
CA ASP A 373 4.66 -9.57 -35.12
C ASP A 373 3.70 -10.16 -34.06
N THR A 374 2.42 -10.19 -34.43
CA THR A 374 1.33 -10.75 -33.62
C THR A 374 1.46 -12.25 -33.35
N GLN A 375 2.18 -13.02 -34.18
CA GLN A 375 2.34 -14.47 -33.96
C GLN A 375 3.27 -14.72 -32.78
N LYS A 376 4.36 -13.95 -32.67
CA LYS A 376 5.31 -14.04 -31.55
C LYS A 376 4.70 -13.60 -30.21
N LEU A 377 3.69 -12.71 -30.23
CA LEU A 377 3.00 -12.25 -29.01
C LEU A 377 2.34 -13.40 -28.22
N SER A 378 1.94 -14.49 -28.90
CA SER A 378 1.44 -15.72 -28.23
C SER A 378 2.45 -16.38 -27.28
N LYS A 379 3.76 -16.15 -27.49
CA LYS A 379 4.84 -16.68 -26.65
C LYS A 379 5.17 -15.76 -25.47
N PHE A 380 4.72 -14.51 -25.50
CA PHE A 380 4.97 -13.54 -24.44
C PHE A 380 4.09 -13.85 -23.22
N LYS A 381 4.73 -14.34 -22.15
CA LYS A 381 4.07 -14.64 -20.88
C LYS A 381 4.20 -13.46 -19.94
N ILE A 382 3.14 -12.66 -19.86
CA ILE A 382 2.95 -11.66 -18.82
C ILE A 382 2.01 -12.21 -17.74
N ARG A 383 2.30 -11.88 -16.48
CA ARG A 383 1.42 -12.14 -15.34
C ARG A 383 1.50 -10.98 -14.37
N ILE A 384 0.35 -10.34 -14.16
CA ILE A 384 0.16 -9.28 -13.18
C ILE A 384 -0.62 -9.88 -12.02
N GLU A 385 -0.01 -9.90 -10.84
CA GLU A 385 -0.62 -10.40 -9.61
C GLU A 385 -1.27 -9.23 -8.86
N ASP A 386 -2.60 -9.30 -8.73
CA ASP A 386 -3.41 -8.29 -8.05
C ASP A 386 -4.10 -8.85 -6.79
N PRO A 387 -3.35 -9.34 -5.78
CA PRO A 387 -3.95 -10.01 -4.63
C PRO A 387 -5.01 -9.13 -3.95
N PRO A 388 -6.15 -9.67 -3.49
CA PRO A 388 -7.28 -8.88 -2.98
C PRO A 388 -6.91 -8.04 -1.75
N ARG A 389 -5.85 -8.42 -1.04
CA ARG A 389 -5.29 -7.69 0.12
C ARG A 389 -4.09 -6.78 -0.25
N ARG A 390 -3.84 -6.49 -1.54
CA ARG A 390 -2.75 -5.61 -2.03
C ARG A 390 -2.70 -4.24 -1.34
N LYS A 391 -3.85 -3.74 -0.92
CA LYS A 391 -4.01 -2.54 -0.10
C LYS A 391 -3.20 -2.56 1.22
N HIS A 392 -2.82 -3.74 1.74
CA HIS A 392 -2.02 -3.91 2.96
C HIS A 392 -0.82 -4.86 2.82
N MET A 393 -0.40 -5.20 1.60
CA MET A 393 0.66 -6.20 1.41
C MET A 393 2.01 -5.83 2.05
N VAL A 394 2.39 -4.55 2.03
CA VAL A 394 3.62 -4.09 2.71
C VAL A 394 3.58 -4.35 4.22
N PHE A 395 2.41 -4.19 4.86
CA PHE A 395 2.23 -4.53 6.27
C PHE A 395 2.27 -6.03 6.48
N MET A 396 1.52 -6.79 5.67
CA MET A 396 1.46 -8.26 5.77
C MET A 396 2.85 -8.89 5.59
N GLY A 397 3.62 -8.44 4.61
CA GLY A 397 5.00 -8.89 4.39
C GLY A 397 5.92 -8.55 5.56
N GLY A 398 5.80 -7.35 6.12
CA GLY A 398 6.52 -6.97 7.34
C GLY A 398 6.15 -7.80 8.56
N ALA A 399 4.85 -8.09 8.75
CA ALA A 399 4.36 -8.90 9.86
C ALA A 399 4.78 -10.38 9.74
N VAL A 400 4.81 -10.93 8.52
CA VAL A 400 5.32 -12.28 8.23
C VAL A 400 6.84 -12.34 8.42
N LEU A 401 7.60 -11.40 7.85
CA LEU A 401 9.05 -11.35 7.96
C LEU A 401 9.50 -11.18 9.42
N ALA A 402 8.90 -10.25 10.16
CA ALA A 402 9.17 -10.05 11.58
C ALA A 402 8.93 -11.35 12.38
N ASN A 403 7.81 -12.04 12.13
CA ASN A 403 7.47 -13.28 12.83
C ASN A 403 8.48 -14.41 12.56
N ILE A 404 8.93 -14.58 11.32
CA ILE A 404 9.91 -15.60 10.92
C ILE A 404 11.32 -15.29 11.46
N MET A 405 11.68 -14.01 11.58
CA MET A 405 13.02 -13.58 11.99
C MET A 405 13.13 -13.20 13.47
N LYS A 406 12.10 -13.50 14.28
CA LYS A 406 11.96 -13.08 15.68
C LYS A 406 13.13 -13.45 16.58
N ASP A 407 13.49 -14.72 16.54
CA ASP A 407 14.52 -15.32 17.38
C ASP A 407 15.90 -15.30 16.71
N LYS A 408 16.03 -14.72 15.49
CA LYS A 408 17.30 -14.57 14.78
C LYS A 408 17.95 -13.22 15.11
N GLU A 409 18.81 -13.21 16.12
CA GLU A 409 19.51 -12.00 16.56
C GLU A 409 20.29 -11.31 15.42
N SER A 410 20.94 -12.07 14.52
CA SER A 410 21.71 -11.53 13.39
C SER A 410 20.90 -10.72 12.36
N PHE A 411 19.57 -10.82 12.38
CA PHE A 411 18.69 -10.02 11.52
C PHE A 411 18.41 -8.64 12.11
N TRP A 412 18.37 -8.50 13.44
CA TRP A 412 18.05 -7.24 14.11
C TRP A 412 19.33 -6.47 14.39
N ILE A 413 19.32 -5.16 14.17
CA ILE A 413 20.33 -4.27 14.76
C ILE A 413 19.98 -4.14 16.24
N SER A 414 20.86 -4.55 17.15
CA SER A 414 20.65 -4.35 18.58
C SER A 414 21.04 -2.94 19.02
N LYS A 415 20.48 -2.48 20.14
CA LYS A 415 20.86 -1.23 20.79
C LYS A 415 22.34 -1.19 21.18
N GLU A 416 22.89 -2.33 21.58
CA GLU A 416 24.30 -2.49 21.92
C GLU A 416 25.21 -2.27 20.71
N GLU A 417 24.91 -2.91 19.57
CA GLU A 417 25.67 -2.68 18.33
C GLU A 417 25.60 -1.21 17.88
N TYR A 418 24.43 -0.57 18.03
CA TYR A 418 24.26 0.84 17.73
C TYR A 418 25.09 1.75 18.65
N MET A 419 25.15 1.46 19.96
CA MET A 419 25.99 2.21 20.89
C MET A 419 27.49 2.06 20.61
N GLU A 420 27.95 0.89 20.14
CA GLU A 420 29.37 0.67 19.77
C GLU A 420 29.78 1.37 18.47
N LYS A 421 28.94 1.29 17.42
CA LYS A 421 29.32 1.61 16.03
C LYS A 421 28.55 2.80 15.46
N GLY A 422 27.58 3.33 16.20
CA GLY A 422 26.72 4.44 15.82
C GLY A 422 25.91 4.14 14.55
N SER A 423 25.73 5.18 13.74
CA SER A 423 24.97 5.14 12.49
C SER A 423 25.52 4.16 11.42
N LYS A 424 26.76 3.66 11.55
CA LYS A 424 27.37 2.72 10.60
C LYS A 424 26.76 1.32 10.60
N VAL A 425 26.04 0.93 11.67
CA VAL A 425 25.40 -0.42 11.70
C VAL A 425 24.33 -0.55 10.62
N LEU A 426 23.76 0.57 10.16
CA LEU A 426 22.76 0.60 9.09
C LEU A 426 23.32 0.19 7.72
N ASP A 427 24.64 0.15 7.54
CA ASP A 427 25.26 -0.37 6.32
C ASP A 427 24.98 -1.88 6.16
N LYS A 428 24.70 -2.62 7.26
CA LYS A 428 24.21 -4.01 7.21
C LYS A 428 22.86 -4.13 6.50
N LEU A 429 21.98 -3.13 6.64
CA LEU A 429 20.65 -3.11 6.00
C LEU A 429 20.73 -2.72 4.52
N ALA A 430 21.81 -2.06 4.10
CA ALA A 430 22.09 -1.72 2.71
C ALA A 430 22.75 -2.88 1.93
N GLY A 431 22.59 -4.12 2.39
CA GLY A 431 23.24 -5.31 1.83
C GLY A 431 23.04 -5.41 0.33
N GLY A 432 24.14 -5.35 -0.43
CA GLY A 432 24.12 -5.44 -1.90
C GLY A 432 24.98 -4.41 -2.64
N VAL A 433 25.60 -3.42 -1.97
CA VAL A 433 26.54 -2.49 -2.64
C VAL A 433 27.94 -2.55 -1.99
N LYS A 434 28.79 -3.39 -2.57
CA LYS A 434 30.25 -3.28 -2.59
C LYS A 434 30.73 -3.44 -4.02
#